data_AF-A0A930HAW2-F1
#
_entry.id   AF-A0A930HAW2-F1
#
_cell.length_a   1.000
_cell.length_b   1.000
_cell.length_c   1.000
_cell.angle_alpha   90.00
_cell.angle_beta   90.00
_cell.angle_gamma   90.00
#
_symmetry.space_group_name_H-M   'P 1'
#
loop_
_entity.id
_entity.type
_entity.pdbx_description
1 polymer ?
#
loop_
_entity_poly.entity_id
_entity_poly.type
_entity_poly.pdbx_seq_one_letter_code
_entity_poly.pdbx_strand_id
1 'polypeptide(L)'
;MGVSYADKFISFEGALTDRDIKTLVSESRSDTILQTNYMPLDTATLQELNRRYFAKFRDATLRIYCSHDCDIKTVECMSEVRHLIVESSTEILNLDVLYELNNLRSLCIEAPKVSDKDFLKRLPSG
;
A
#
# COMPACT_ATOMS: atom_id res chain seq x y z
N MET A 1 -11.04 5.35 -13.27
CA MET A 1 -10.62 6.16 -12.12
C MET A 1 -11.85 6.35 -11.26
N GLY A 2 -11.87 5.78 -10.06
CA GLY A 2 -13.02 5.77 -9.18
C GLY A 2 -12.59 5.43 -7.76
N VAL A 3 -13.31 5.99 -6.79
CA VAL A 3 -13.13 5.72 -5.37
C VAL A 3 -14.42 5.15 -4.82
N SER A 4 -14.33 4.06 -4.05
CA SER A 4 -15.49 3.39 -3.43
C SER A 4 -15.30 3.32 -1.93
N TYR A 5 -16.38 3.56 -1.17
CA TYR A 5 -16.36 3.68 0.29
C TYR A 5 -17.26 2.62 0.95
N ALA A 6 -16.69 1.90 1.90
CA ALA A 6 -17.40 1.10 2.91
C ALA A 6 -16.86 1.49 4.30
N ASP A 7 -17.59 1.22 5.39
CA ASP A 7 -17.39 1.83 6.73
C ASP A 7 -15.95 1.84 7.32
N LYS A 8 -15.02 1.03 6.80
CA LYS A 8 -13.57 1.04 7.13
C LYS A 8 -12.62 1.03 5.94
N PHE A 9 -13.15 1.09 4.73
CA PHE A 9 -12.42 0.68 3.54
C PHE A 9 -12.69 1.63 2.40
N ILE A 10 -11.61 2.14 1.79
CA ILE A 10 -11.67 3.01 0.64
C ILE A 10 -10.82 2.41 -0.46
N SER A 11 -11.43 2.08 -1.61
CA SER A 11 -10.67 1.63 -2.78
C SER A 11 -10.35 2.81 -3.69
N PHE A 12 -9.18 2.80 -4.32
CA PHE A 12 -8.80 3.69 -5.41
C PHE A 12 -8.24 2.92 -6.60
N GLU A 13 -8.39 3.47 -7.80
CA GLU A 13 -7.93 2.86 -9.04
C GLU A 13 -7.24 3.87 -9.97
N GLY A 14 -6.06 3.51 -10.45
CA GLY A 14 -5.25 4.32 -11.36
C GLY A 14 -4.62 5.53 -10.67
N ALA A 15 -4.19 6.49 -11.50
CA ALA A 15 -3.62 7.74 -11.01
C ALA A 15 -4.70 8.59 -10.30
N LEU A 16 -4.37 9.18 -9.16
CA LEU A 16 -5.26 10.07 -8.43
C LEU A 16 -4.93 11.54 -8.70
N THR A 17 -5.97 12.35 -8.85
CA THR A 17 -5.80 13.80 -8.95
C THR A 17 -5.60 14.41 -7.56
N ASP A 18 -5.09 15.65 -7.51
CA ASP A 18 -5.00 16.42 -6.27
C ASP A 18 -6.35 16.55 -5.55
N ARG A 19 -7.44 16.64 -6.32
CA ARG A 19 -8.80 16.68 -5.78
C ARG A 19 -9.16 15.36 -5.11
N ASP A 20 -8.85 14.22 -5.73
CA ASP A 20 -9.15 12.90 -5.16
C ASP A 20 -8.40 12.70 -3.84
N ILE A 21 -7.11 13.06 -3.79
CA ILE A 21 -6.30 12.96 -2.57
C ILE A 21 -6.84 13.88 -1.47
N LYS A 22 -7.28 15.11 -1.81
CA LYS A 22 -7.93 16.01 -0.84
C LYS A 22 -9.20 15.38 -0.26
N THR A 23 -10.05 14.82 -1.11
CA THR A 23 -11.30 14.15 -0.71
C THR A 23 -11.00 12.94 0.19
N LEU A 24 -10.05 12.08 -0.21
CA LEU A 24 -9.59 10.96 0.61
C LEU A 24 -9.17 11.42 2.01
N VAL A 25 -8.37 12.49 2.10
CA VAL A 25 -7.87 13.02 3.37
C VAL A 25 -8.97 13.64 4.24
N SER A 26 -10.02 14.22 3.64
CA SER A 26 -11.14 14.80 4.40
C SER A 26 -12.15 13.76 4.90
N GLU A 27 -12.33 12.67 4.16
CA GLU A 27 -13.36 11.67 4.45
C GLU A 27 -12.83 10.47 5.24
N SER A 28 -11.51 10.29 5.28
CA SER A 28 -10.88 9.18 6.01
C SER A 28 -10.80 9.40 7.52
N ARG A 29 -10.75 8.27 8.23
CA ARG A 29 -10.47 8.18 9.66
C ARG A 29 -9.06 7.63 9.87
N SER A 30 -8.57 7.70 11.11
CA SER A 30 -7.21 7.27 11.44
C SER A 30 -6.93 5.81 11.13
N ASP A 31 -7.93 4.91 11.22
CA ASP A 31 -7.80 3.47 11.03
C ASP A 31 -8.36 2.98 9.67
N THR A 32 -8.50 3.88 8.70
CA THR A 32 -9.02 3.54 7.37
C THR A 32 -8.07 2.59 6.62
N ILE A 33 -8.64 1.58 5.97
CA ILE A 33 -7.93 0.73 5.01
C ILE A 33 -8.07 1.37 3.63
N LEU A 34 -6.98 1.89 3.10
CA LEU A 34 -6.90 2.40 1.74
C LEU A 34 -6.40 1.29 0.82
N GLN A 35 -7.20 0.89 -0.15
CA GLN A 35 -6.91 -0.21 -1.05
C GLN A 35 -6.70 0.25 -2.50
N THR A 36 -5.81 -0.43 -3.21
CA THR A 36 -5.83 -0.51 -4.67
C THR A 36 -5.77 -1.95 -5.16
N ASN A 37 -6.43 -2.21 -6.29
CA ASN A 37 -6.26 -3.42 -7.10
C ASN A 37 -5.72 -3.12 -8.51
N TYR A 38 -5.32 -1.88 -8.75
CA TYR A 38 -4.88 -1.40 -10.05
C TYR A 38 -3.38 -1.63 -10.23
N MET A 39 -3.00 -2.23 -11.35
CA MET A 39 -1.62 -2.47 -11.74
C MET A 39 -1.36 -1.94 -13.16
N PRO A 40 -0.18 -1.35 -13.43
CA PRO A 40 0.89 -1.06 -12.48
C PRO A 40 0.50 0.05 -11.49
N LEU A 41 1.13 0.03 -10.32
CA LEU A 41 0.99 1.09 -9.32
C LEU A 41 1.58 2.41 -9.85
N ASP A 42 0.80 3.48 -9.80
CA ASP A 42 1.23 4.81 -10.23
C ASP A 42 2.13 5.47 -9.17
N THR A 43 3.42 5.64 -9.47
CA THR A 43 4.41 6.19 -8.53
C THR A 43 4.06 7.60 -8.06
N ALA A 44 3.55 8.46 -8.94
CA ALA A 44 3.20 9.83 -8.58
C ALA A 44 2.06 9.88 -7.55
N THR A 45 1.05 9.03 -7.75
CA THR A 45 -0.06 8.84 -6.81
C THR A 45 0.42 8.32 -5.48
N LEU A 46 1.29 7.29 -5.46
CA LEU A 46 1.85 6.75 -4.24
C LEU A 46 2.66 7.80 -3.46
N GLN A 47 3.49 8.58 -4.14
CA GLN A 47 4.26 9.67 -3.50
C GLN A 47 3.36 10.70 -2.83
N GLU A 48 2.28 11.13 -3.50
CA GLU A 48 1.36 12.10 -2.91
C GLU A 48 0.50 11.49 -1.78
N LEU A 49 0.11 10.22 -1.89
CA LEU A 49 -0.54 9.49 -0.79
C LEU A 49 0.40 9.36 0.41
N ASN A 50 1.67 9.02 0.21
CA ASN A 50 2.66 8.94 1.28
C ASN A 50 2.76 10.29 2.01
N ARG A 51 2.95 11.37 1.25
CA ARG A 51 3.16 12.73 1.76
C ARG A 51 1.96 13.31 2.48
N ARG A 52 0.74 13.03 2.02
CA ARG A 52 -0.47 13.75 2.47
C ARG A 52 -1.46 12.91 3.24
N TYR A 53 -1.54 11.62 2.91
CA TYR A 53 -2.46 10.68 3.53
C TYR A 53 -1.78 9.94 4.68
N PHE A 54 -0.74 9.14 4.40
CA PHE A 54 -0.11 8.28 5.40
C PHE A 54 0.73 9.06 6.43
N ALA A 55 1.33 10.19 6.04
CA ALA A 55 1.94 11.11 6.99
C ALA A 55 0.95 11.63 8.06
N LYS A 56 -0.34 11.76 7.70
CA LYS A 56 -1.41 12.25 8.57
C LYS A 56 -2.09 11.12 9.35
N PHE A 57 -2.44 10.03 8.67
CA PHE A 57 -3.14 8.89 9.24
C PHE A 57 -2.18 7.72 9.46
N ARG A 58 -1.43 7.81 10.55
CA ARG A 58 -0.36 6.84 10.86
C ARG A 58 -0.83 5.42 11.14
N ASP A 59 -2.09 5.28 11.56
CA ASP A 59 -2.71 3.98 11.84
C ASP A 59 -3.48 3.43 10.63
N ALA A 60 -3.47 4.15 9.50
CA ALA A 60 -4.11 3.69 8.28
C ALA A 60 -3.34 2.52 7.67
N THR A 61 -4.07 1.62 7.00
CA THR A 61 -3.51 0.46 6.32
C THR A 61 -3.52 0.66 4.83
N LEU A 62 -2.38 0.45 4.17
CA LEU A 62 -2.33 0.29 2.72
C LEU A 62 -2.60 -1.18 2.38
N ARG A 63 -3.63 -1.46 1.59
CA ARG A 63 -3.90 -2.79 1.04
C ARG A 63 -3.68 -2.79 -0.47
N ILE A 64 -2.85 -3.70 -0.96
CA ILE A 64 -2.61 -3.91 -2.39
C ILE A 64 -3.11 -5.31 -2.73
N TYR A 65 -4.07 -5.40 -3.64
CA TYR A 65 -4.64 -6.68 -4.07
C TYR A 65 -4.43 -6.90 -5.57
N CYS A 66 -3.77 -7.99 -5.95
CA CYS A 66 -3.51 -8.34 -7.33
C CYS A 66 -4.17 -9.68 -7.69
N SER A 67 -4.91 -9.73 -8.80
CA SER A 67 -5.42 -10.99 -9.37
C SER A 67 -4.35 -11.79 -10.14
N HIS A 68 -3.14 -11.26 -10.22
CA HIS A 68 -1.99 -11.73 -10.99
C HIS A 68 -0.70 -11.37 -10.24
N ASP A 69 0.45 -11.53 -10.89
CA ASP A 69 1.75 -11.24 -10.28
C ASP A 69 1.78 -9.78 -9.82
N CYS A 70 2.14 -9.59 -8.56
CA CYS A 70 2.04 -8.30 -7.88
C CYS A 70 3.44 -7.72 -7.70
N ASP A 71 3.82 -6.83 -8.61
CA ASP A 71 5.07 -6.07 -8.47
C ASP A 71 4.87 -4.87 -7.55
N ILE A 72 5.47 -4.93 -6.36
CA ILE A 72 5.38 -3.87 -5.36
C ILE A 72 6.58 -2.93 -5.33
N LYS A 73 7.47 -2.96 -6.34
CA LYS A 73 8.68 -2.11 -6.36
C LYS A 73 8.39 -0.63 -6.13
N THR A 74 7.29 -0.11 -6.69
CA THR A 74 6.93 1.31 -6.54
C THR A 74 6.52 1.70 -5.12
N VAL A 75 6.29 0.72 -4.23
CA VAL A 75 6.00 0.95 -2.81
C VAL A 75 7.21 1.52 -2.07
N GLU A 76 8.43 1.50 -2.64
CA GLU A 76 9.64 2.10 -2.04
C GLU A 76 9.44 3.56 -1.60
N CYS A 77 8.56 4.30 -2.28
CA CYS A 77 8.26 5.69 -1.95
C CYS A 77 7.29 5.88 -0.77
N MET A 78 6.79 4.80 -0.16
CA MET A 78 5.75 4.79 0.87
C MET A 78 6.31 4.75 2.30
N SER A 79 7.34 5.56 2.57
CA SER A 79 8.07 5.56 3.85
C SER A 79 7.24 5.85 5.10
N GLU A 80 6.06 6.47 4.97
CA GLU A 80 5.16 6.78 6.09
C GLU A 80 4.18 5.64 6.40
N VAL A 81 4.09 4.62 5.54
CA VAL A 81 3.21 3.47 5.76
C VAL A 81 3.71 2.64 6.94
N ARG A 82 2.81 2.42 7.91
CA ARG A 82 3.06 1.58 9.09
C ARG A 82 2.38 0.22 9.02
N HIS A 83 1.28 0.12 8.28
CA HIS A 83 0.50 -1.10 8.13
C HIS A 83 0.33 -1.40 6.64
N LEU A 84 0.94 -2.48 6.18
CA LEU A 84 0.90 -2.92 4.79
C LEU A 84 0.31 -4.31 4.68
N ILE A 85 -0.63 -4.47 3.76
CA ILE A 85 -1.19 -5.74 3.34
C ILE A 85 -0.95 -5.87 1.84
N VAL A 86 -0.27 -6.92 1.40
CA VAL A 86 -0.11 -7.25 -0.02
C VAL A 86 -0.65 -8.64 -0.27
N GLU A 87 -1.59 -8.74 -1.21
CA GLU A 87 -2.26 -9.98 -1.56
C GLU A 87 -2.16 -10.20 -3.07
N SER A 88 -1.76 -11.41 -3.47
CA SER A 88 -1.75 -11.83 -4.86
C SER A 88 -2.40 -13.19 -5.02
N SER A 89 -3.15 -13.37 -6.11
CA SER A 89 -3.64 -14.69 -6.52
C SER A 89 -2.56 -15.59 -7.15
N THR A 90 -1.33 -15.09 -7.34
CA THR A 90 -0.22 -15.85 -7.93
C THR A 90 1.07 -15.69 -7.11
N GLU A 91 1.79 -14.59 -7.30
CA GLU A 91 3.11 -14.32 -6.74
C GLU A 91 3.29 -12.82 -6.42
N ILE A 92 4.07 -12.53 -5.39
CA ILE A 92 4.48 -11.15 -5.05
C ILE A 92 5.98 -11.00 -5.38
N LEU A 93 6.29 -9.97 -6.17
CA LEU A 93 7.63 -9.68 -6.69
C LEU A 93 8.25 -8.47 -5.96
N ASN A 94 9.58 -8.36 -5.98
CA ASN A 94 10.34 -7.24 -5.40
C ASN A 94 10.07 -6.98 -3.90
N LEU A 95 10.03 -8.05 -3.09
CA LEU A 95 9.85 -7.98 -1.63
C LEU A 95 10.99 -7.27 -0.88
N ASP A 96 12.15 -7.14 -1.52
CA ASP A 96 13.28 -6.37 -0.99
C ASP A 96 12.95 -4.88 -0.80
N VAL A 97 11.94 -4.36 -1.51
CA VAL A 97 11.42 -3.01 -1.29
C VAL A 97 10.97 -2.75 0.15
N LEU A 98 10.56 -3.81 0.86
CA LEU A 98 10.10 -3.71 2.24
C LEU A 98 11.22 -3.31 3.20
N TYR A 99 12.49 -3.44 2.79
CA TYR A 99 13.64 -2.99 3.58
C TYR A 99 13.75 -1.47 3.66
N GLU A 100 13.18 -0.76 2.68
CA GLU A 100 13.17 0.71 2.63
C GLU A 100 12.02 1.32 3.47
N LEU A 101 11.03 0.52 3.86
CA LEU A 101 9.88 0.94 4.64
C LEU A 101 10.20 1.00 6.15
N ASN A 102 11.08 1.92 6.52
CA ASN A 102 11.61 2.04 7.88
C ASN A 102 10.57 2.28 8.98
N ASN A 103 9.36 2.76 8.64
CA ASN A 103 8.27 2.96 9.59
C ASN A 103 7.29 1.79 9.66
N LEU A 104 7.51 0.71 8.92
CA LEU A 104 6.61 -0.44 8.88
C LEU A 104 6.53 -1.13 10.25
N ARG A 105 5.31 -1.31 10.76
CA ARG A 105 4.98 -1.92 12.06
C ARG A 105 4.18 -3.21 11.93
N SER A 106 3.40 -3.32 10.87
CA SER A 106 2.59 -4.49 10.57
C SER A 106 2.69 -4.82 9.10
N LEU A 107 2.95 -6.08 8.82
CA LEU A 107 3.05 -6.62 7.46
C LEU A 107 2.20 -7.88 7.36
N CYS A 108 1.31 -7.91 6.38
CA CYS A 108 0.62 -9.12 5.93
C CYS A 108 0.95 -9.36 4.46
N ILE A 109 1.42 -10.57 4.14
CA ILE A 109 1.74 -11.00 2.78
C ILE A 109 0.94 -12.29 2.54
N GLU A 110 0.06 -12.26 1.54
CA GLU A 110 -0.74 -13.43 1.14
C GLU A 110 -0.54 -13.69 -0.35
N ALA A 111 0.13 -14.80 -0.68
CA ALA A 111 0.23 -15.27 -2.05
C ALA A 111 0.46 -16.78 -2.07
N PRO A 112 -0.03 -17.49 -3.11
CA PRO A 112 0.30 -18.90 -3.32
C PRO A 112 1.81 -19.15 -3.41
N LYS A 113 2.55 -18.17 -3.91
CA LYS A 113 4.01 -18.21 -4.02
C LYS A 113 4.64 -16.92 -3.51
N VAL A 114 5.69 -17.10 -2.73
CA VAL A 114 6.60 -16.05 -2.27
C VAL A 114 8.00 -16.55 -2.60
N SER A 115 8.64 -15.95 -3.60
CA SER A 115 9.91 -16.44 -4.14
C SER A 115 11.08 -16.26 -3.18
N ASP A 116 11.16 -15.13 -2.49
CA ASP A 116 12.10 -14.94 -1.39
C ASP A 116 11.44 -15.36 -0.08
N LYS A 117 11.75 -16.55 0.42
CA LYS A 117 11.20 -17.06 1.70
C LYS A 117 11.94 -16.51 2.93
N ASP A 118 13.11 -15.92 2.74
CA ASP A 118 13.95 -15.41 3.80
C ASP A 118 13.82 -13.89 3.98
N PHE A 119 13.02 -13.21 3.15
CA PHE A 119 12.84 -11.76 3.20
C PHE A 119 12.45 -11.23 4.58
N LEU A 120 11.64 -11.99 5.34
CA LEU A 120 11.25 -11.64 6.71
C LEU A 120 12.45 -11.46 7.66
N LYS A 121 13.57 -12.16 7.43
CA LYS A 121 14.80 -12.04 8.23
C LYS A 121 15.57 -10.74 7.97
N ARG A 122 15.26 -10.06 6.87
CA ARG A 122 15.93 -8.84 6.41
C ARG A 122 15.08 -7.60 6.64
N LEU A 123 13.84 -7.75 7.09
CA LEU A 123 13.00 -6.61 7.46
C LEU A 123 13.67 -5.79 8.56
N PRO A 124 13.58 -4.45 8.50
CA PRO A 124 14.10 -3.58 9.54
C PRO A 124 13.47 -3.96 10.88
N SER A 125 14.29 -4.00 11.92
CA SER A 125 13.80 -4.14 13.30
C SER A 125 13.12 -2.82 13.67
N GLY A 126 11.80 -2.74 13.52
CA GLY A 126 11.02 -1.55 13.84
C GLY A 126 11.05 -1.18 15.32
#